data_AF-A0A1M4TXP6-F1
#
_entry.id   AF-A0A1M4TXP6-F1
#
_cell.length_a   1.000
_cell.length_b   1.000
_cell.length_c   1.000
_cell.angle_alpha   90.00
_cell.angle_beta   90.00
_cell.angle_gamma   90.00
#
_symmetry.space_group_name_H-M   'P 1'
#
loop_
_entity.id
_entity.type
_entity.pdbx_description
1 polymer ?
#
loop_
_entity_poly.entity_id
_entity_poly.type
_entity_poly.pdbx_seq_one_letter_code
_entity_poly.pdbx_strand_id
1 'polypeptide(L)'
;MKKLVLISIILLTISACGENKVKKTASKPQPAVEDIKKNKSNESPEIEKAGRSFYDWYFKHHFQYINVLKDKNEKCLLDTTSYFRNLRKLKTVSEKFIAHEKSRLQGCASFIATIPYSEYENADAYTYDEYCLDLYYMYWIGSQEEPNSFSVKNLKLVSDDKATLDIYLNYGGQDEALSEVKLEKENGLWKIVKIDFFKKEQKEQKEKVKETFQGKWQNAMVTLSIGETSLAFEYHGQCVYFYPVRKISDTEFEMIWAREMDCKFDNGTGNSFGLLKGVPEIGKPFAKFSLKDNILKADFYYKTWVRNYTEQVQKDVFTEMYFRKNENN
;
A
#
# COMPACT_ATOMS: atom_id res chain seq x y z
N MET A 1 -25.76 64.56 20.46
CA MET A 1 -24.93 65.00 21.60
C MET A 1 -23.49 64.60 21.30
N LYS A 2 -22.67 65.56 20.86
CA LYS A 2 -21.47 66.09 21.54
C LYS A 2 -20.39 65.01 21.77
N LYS A 3 -19.12 65.14 21.38
CA LYS A 3 -18.33 66.16 20.66
C LYS A 3 -16.93 65.54 20.47
N LEU A 4 -16.32 65.84 19.32
CA LEU A 4 -14.91 66.21 19.08
C LEU A 4 -13.74 65.34 19.60
N VAL A 5 -12.86 64.81 18.72
CA VAL A 5 -11.72 65.45 18.01
C VAL A 5 -10.50 65.65 18.94
N LEU A 6 -9.32 65.08 18.63
CA LEU A 6 -8.15 65.80 18.07
C LEU A 6 -6.91 64.90 17.92
N ILE A 7 -6.31 65.01 16.74
CA ILE A 7 -4.97 64.57 16.34
C ILE A 7 -3.96 65.63 16.80
N SER A 8 -2.75 65.26 17.27
CA SER A 8 -1.50 66.06 17.23
C SER A 8 -0.33 65.12 17.57
N ILE A 9 0.46 64.64 16.59
CA ILE A 9 1.73 65.20 16.06
C ILE A 9 2.85 65.35 17.10
N ILE A 10 3.78 64.37 17.04
CA ILE A 10 5.25 64.43 17.01
C ILE A 10 5.95 65.55 17.82
N LEU A 11 6.84 65.15 18.75
CA LEU A 11 8.20 65.71 18.81
C LEU A 11 9.19 64.79 19.53
N LEU A 12 10.23 64.42 18.77
CA LEU A 12 11.50 63.87 19.24
C LEU A 12 12.18 64.84 20.21
N THR A 13 12.70 64.33 21.32
CA THR A 13 13.92 64.87 21.93
C THR A 13 14.83 63.73 22.39
N ILE A 14 16.09 63.89 21.99
CA ILE A 14 17.27 63.07 22.28
C ILE A 14 17.76 63.48 23.67
N SER A 15 18.23 62.54 24.51
CA SER A 15 19.59 62.58 25.12
C SER A 15 19.78 61.67 26.33
N ALA A 16 21.00 61.13 26.36
CA ALA A 16 21.85 60.80 27.51
C ALA A 16 21.76 59.39 28.13
N CYS A 17 22.85 58.67 27.88
CA CYS A 17 23.35 57.50 28.59
C CYS A 17 23.46 57.72 30.11
N GLY A 18 23.27 56.64 30.87
CA GLY A 18 23.69 56.53 32.26
C GLY A 18 23.59 55.08 32.73
N GLU A 19 24.73 54.46 33.00
CA GLU A 19 24.89 53.09 33.47
C GLU A 19 24.10 52.79 34.76
N ASN A 20 23.54 51.58 34.90
CA ASN A 20 23.89 50.69 36.01
C ASN A 20 23.24 49.29 35.94
N LYS A 21 24.15 48.30 35.88
CA LYS A 21 24.11 46.88 36.27
C LYS A 21 22.81 46.29 36.84
N VAL A 22 22.29 45.27 36.16
CA VAL A 22 21.72 44.07 36.82
C VAL A 22 22.22 42.80 36.11
N LYS A 23 22.65 41.86 36.94
CA LYS A 23 23.37 40.61 36.64
C LYS A 23 22.59 39.67 35.71
N LYS A 24 23.20 39.28 34.58
CA LYS A 24 22.83 38.05 33.85
C LYS A 24 23.65 36.88 34.40
N THR A 25 22.95 35.91 34.94
CA THR A 25 23.45 34.60 35.33
C THR A 25 24.12 33.92 34.14
N ALA A 26 25.32 33.39 34.37
CA ALA A 26 26.13 32.71 33.37
C ALA A 26 25.46 31.44 32.84
N SER A 27 25.15 31.41 31.55
CA SER A 27 25.05 30.15 30.80
C SER A 27 26.44 29.79 30.30
N LYS A 28 26.90 28.59 30.65
CA LYS A 28 28.16 27.98 30.18
C LYS A 28 28.32 28.13 28.66
N PRO A 29 29.55 28.29 28.13
CA PRO A 29 29.78 28.22 26.70
C PRO A 29 29.41 26.82 26.23
N GLN A 30 28.43 26.71 25.33
CA GLN A 30 28.31 25.53 24.48
C GLN A 30 29.60 25.44 23.67
N PRO A 31 30.25 24.26 23.56
CA PRO A 31 31.34 24.09 22.63
C PRO A 31 30.80 24.42 21.24
N ALA A 32 31.57 25.21 20.49
CA ALA A 32 31.36 25.40 19.07
C ALA A 32 31.13 24.03 18.43
N VAL A 33 30.00 23.88 17.76
CA VAL A 33 29.81 22.78 16.80
C VAL A 33 30.89 23.03 15.76
N GLU A 34 31.98 22.27 15.85
CA GLU A 34 32.94 22.16 14.77
C GLU A 34 32.14 21.75 13.54
N ASP A 35 32.10 22.64 12.54
CA ASP A 35 31.82 22.28 11.16
C ASP A 35 32.73 21.10 10.81
N ILE A 36 32.16 19.89 10.84
CA ILE A 36 32.81 18.70 10.33
C ILE A 36 33.01 18.96 8.84
N LYS A 37 34.24 19.35 8.52
CA LYS A 37 34.78 19.45 7.18
C LYS A 37 34.32 18.23 6.38
N LYS A 38 33.65 18.52 5.27
CA LYS A 38 33.46 17.66 4.11
C LYS A 38 34.76 16.92 3.78
N ASN A 39 34.94 15.73 4.34
CA ASN A 39 35.66 14.68 3.65
C ASN A 39 34.70 14.21 2.56
N LYS A 40 34.90 14.71 1.33
CA LYS A 40 34.43 13.98 0.14
C LYS A 40 35.16 12.63 0.17
N SER A 41 34.57 11.68 0.86
CA SER A 41 34.98 10.29 0.86
C SER A 41 35.07 9.81 -0.59
N ASN A 42 36.13 9.09 -0.93
CA ASN A 42 36.28 8.41 -2.22
C ASN A 42 35.12 7.43 -2.52
N GLU A 43 34.26 7.11 -1.54
CA GLU A 43 33.07 6.29 -1.73
C GLU A 43 31.87 7.06 -2.31
N SER A 44 31.89 8.40 -2.35
CA SER A 44 30.77 9.20 -2.87
C SER A 44 30.34 8.82 -4.30
N PRO A 45 31.26 8.57 -5.27
CA PRO A 45 30.88 8.13 -6.60
C PRO A 45 30.29 6.71 -6.64
N GLU A 46 30.75 5.81 -5.76
CA GLU A 46 30.23 4.44 -5.68
C GLU A 46 28.82 4.40 -5.09
N ILE A 47 28.59 5.17 -4.03
CA ILE A 47 27.27 5.34 -3.41
C ILE A 47 26.29 5.95 -4.42
N GLU A 48 26.70 7.03 -5.11
CA GLU A 48 25.85 7.67 -6.11
C GLU A 48 25.49 6.68 -7.23
N LYS A 49 26.49 5.99 -7.80
CA LYS A 49 26.29 4.97 -8.84
C LYS A 49 25.35 3.87 -8.38
N ALA A 50 25.52 3.37 -7.15
CA ALA A 50 24.64 2.36 -6.59
C ALA A 50 23.21 2.88 -6.40
N GLY A 51 23.02 4.06 -5.81
CA GLY A 51 21.70 4.57 -5.47
C GLY A 51 20.90 5.04 -6.68
N ARG A 52 21.55 5.53 -7.75
CA ARG A 52 20.86 5.89 -8.99
C ARG A 52 20.53 4.71 -9.90
N SER A 53 21.17 3.55 -9.69
CA SER A 53 21.11 2.41 -10.61
C SER A 53 19.69 1.89 -10.89
N PHE A 54 18.80 1.95 -9.89
CA PHE A 54 17.40 1.60 -10.07
C PHE A 54 16.69 2.55 -11.04
N TYR A 55 16.87 3.87 -10.87
CA TYR A 55 16.26 4.87 -11.74
C TYR A 55 16.89 4.89 -13.14
N ASP A 56 18.21 4.70 -13.26
CA ASP A 56 18.86 4.51 -14.56
C ASP A 56 18.26 3.31 -15.31
N TRP A 57 18.04 2.18 -14.61
CA TRP A 57 17.37 1.02 -15.18
C TRP A 57 15.92 1.33 -15.56
N TYR A 58 15.16 1.97 -14.68
CA TYR A 58 13.74 2.26 -14.86
C TYR A 58 13.49 3.19 -16.06
N PHE A 59 14.25 4.28 -16.18
CA PHE A 59 14.20 5.20 -17.32
C PHE A 59 14.62 4.52 -18.63
N LYS A 60 15.70 3.72 -18.60
CA LYS A 60 16.20 3.02 -19.80
C LYS A 60 15.18 2.02 -20.37
N HIS A 61 14.30 1.48 -19.53
CA HIS A 61 13.29 0.51 -19.93
C HIS A 61 11.91 1.15 -20.08
N HIS A 62 11.85 2.46 -20.39
CA HIS A 62 10.60 3.21 -20.62
C HIS A 62 9.59 3.00 -19.48
N PHE A 63 10.08 3.17 -18.25
CA PHE A 63 9.26 3.11 -17.03
C PHE A 63 8.52 1.78 -16.87
N GLN A 64 9.15 0.69 -17.32
CA GLN A 64 8.60 -0.66 -17.43
C GLN A 64 7.58 -1.01 -16.33
N TYR A 65 6.34 -1.24 -16.77
CA TYR A 65 5.27 -1.80 -15.97
C TYR A 65 5.52 -3.28 -15.67
N ILE A 66 4.91 -3.77 -14.60
CA ILE A 66 4.86 -5.21 -14.33
C ILE A 66 3.77 -5.80 -15.22
N ASN A 67 4.17 -6.69 -16.13
CA ASN A 67 3.23 -7.28 -17.08
C ASN A 67 2.17 -8.13 -16.39
N VAL A 68 0.97 -8.14 -16.95
CA VAL A 68 -0.06 -9.13 -16.65
C VAL A 68 -0.03 -10.18 -17.77
N LEU A 69 0.09 -11.44 -17.39
CA LEU A 69 0.17 -12.59 -18.31
C LEU A 69 -1.07 -13.48 -18.16
N LYS A 70 -1.35 -14.28 -19.20
CA LYS A 70 -2.34 -15.35 -19.12
C LYS A 70 -1.74 -16.57 -18.42
N ASP A 71 -2.38 -17.05 -17.37
CA ASP A 71 -2.01 -18.29 -16.68
C ASP A 71 -2.60 -19.54 -17.38
N LYS A 72 -2.25 -20.72 -16.88
CA LYS A 72 -2.71 -22.01 -17.43
C LYS A 72 -4.23 -22.26 -17.27
N ASN A 73 -4.90 -21.51 -16.40
CA ASN A 73 -6.33 -21.58 -16.13
C ASN A 73 -7.10 -20.44 -16.79
N GLU A 74 -6.47 -19.73 -17.73
CA GLU A 74 -7.02 -18.55 -18.41
C GLU A 74 -7.35 -17.37 -17.49
N LYS A 75 -6.71 -17.31 -16.33
CA LYS A 75 -6.75 -16.18 -15.39
C LYS A 75 -5.54 -15.28 -15.59
N CYS A 76 -5.62 -14.04 -15.08
CA CYS A 76 -4.48 -13.15 -15.07
C CYS A 76 -3.41 -13.59 -14.08
N LEU A 77 -2.16 -13.26 -14.38
CA LEU A 77 -1.00 -13.46 -13.53
C LEU A 77 -0.09 -12.24 -13.60
N LEU A 78 0.13 -11.56 -12.47
CA LEU A 78 1.11 -10.48 -12.41
C LEU A 78 2.54 -11.07 -12.48
N ASP A 79 3.32 -10.70 -13.50
CA ASP A 79 4.68 -11.21 -13.74
C ASP A 79 5.74 -10.60 -12.81
N THR A 80 5.54 -10.84 -11.52
CA THR A 80 6.50 -10.48 -10.47
C THR A 80 7.81 -11.25 -10.62
N THR A 81 7.81 -12.43 -11.26
CA THR A 81 9.00 -13.27 -11.41
C THR A 81 10.02 -12.60 -12.33
N SER A 82 9.62 -12.17 -13.52
CA SER A 82 10.52 -11.46 -14.44
C SER A 82 10.95 -10.11 -13.89
N TYR A 83 10.02 -9.39 -13.26
CA TYR A 83 10.29 -8.10 -12.61
C TYR A 83 11.42 -8.23 -11.57
N PHE A 84 11.27 -9.11 -10.58
CA PHE A 84 12.29 -9.29 -9.54
C PHE A 84 13.58 -9.91 -10.07
N ARG A 85 13.52 -10.74 -11.13
CA ARG A 85 14.73 -11.23 -11.79
C ARG A 85 15.53 -10.08 -12.40
N ASN A 86 14.86 -9.11 -13.04
CA ASN A 86 15.53 -7.95 -13.63
C ASN A 86 16.13 -7.03 -12.57
N LEU A 87 15.43 -6.78 -11.47
CA LEU A 87 15.99 -6.00 -10.36
C LEU A 87 17.25 -6.64 -9.76
N ARG A 88 17.27 -7.97 -9.59
CA ARG A 88 18.45 -8.68 -9.08
C ARG A 88 19.67 -8.58 -10.01
N LYS A 89 19.46 -8.47 -11.33
CA LYS A 89 20.56 -8.29 -12.30
C LYS A 89 21.33 -6.99 -12.09
N LEU A 90 20.73 -5.98 -11.45
CA LEU A 90 21.40 -4.72 -11.13
C LEU A 90 22.54 -4.89 -10.12
N LYS A 91 22.50 -5.94 -9.28
CA LYS A 91 23.45 -6.24 -8.18
C LYS A 91 23.54 -5.18 -7.07
N THR A 92 23.02 -3.98 -7.32
CA THR A 92 22.86 -2.83 -6.43
C THR A 92 21.51 -2.81 -5.71
N VAL A 93 20.68 -3.84 -5.87
CA VAL A 93 19.39 -3.98 -5.17
C VAL A 93 19.51 -5.08 -4.12
N SER A 94 19.16 -4.76 -2.88
CA SER A 94 19.15 -5.71 -1.76
C SER A 94 17.90 -6.61 -1.79
N GLU A 95 17.99 -7.82 -1.24
CA GLU A 95 16.80 -8.64 -0.99
C GLU A 95 15.85 -8.00 0.02
N LYS A 96 16.30 -7.05 0.86
CA LYS A 96 15.41 -6.24 1.71
C LYS A 96 14.46 -5.39 0.86
N PHE A 97 14.98 -4.75 -0.19
CA PHE A 97 14.16 -4.00 -1.15
C PHE A 97 13.18 -4.92 -1.88
N ILE A 98 13.67 -6.09 -2.33
CA ILE A 98 12.81 -7.08 -3.00
C ILE A 98 11.69 -7.58 -2.08
N ALA A 99 11.96 -7.82 -0.80
CA ALA A 99 10.96 -8.25 0.16
C ALA A 99 9.89 -7.18 0.38
N HIS A 100 10.30 -5.91 0.50
CA HIS A 100 9.37 -4.78 0.58
C HIS A 100 8.49 -4.70 -0.67
N GLU A 101 9.07 -4.84 -1.86
CA GLU A 101 8.32 -4.79 -3.11
C GLU A 101 7.36 -5.96 -3.31
N LYS A 102 7.76 -7.17 -2.88
CA LYS A 102 6.83 -8.32 -2.85
C LYS A 102 5.61 -8.02 -1.99
N SER A 103 5.81 -7.42 -0.82
CA SER A 103 4.72 -7.04 0.07
C SER A 103 3.80 -6.02 -0.58
N ARG A 104 4.39 -5.00 -1.22
CA ARG A 104 3.64 -3.94 -1.90
C ARG A 104 2.75 -4.49 -3.03
N LEU A 105 3.30 -5.39 -3.84
CA LEU A 105 2.62 -5.95 -5.01
C LEU A 105 1.65 -7.09 -4.66
N GLN A 106 1.67 -7.60 -3.43
CA GLN A 106 0.88 -8.77 -3.04
C GLN A 106 -0.63 -8.54 -3.19
N GLY A 107 -1.10 -7.32 -2.87
CA GLY A 107 -2.50 -6.95 -3.00
C GLY A 107 -2.98 -7.07 -4.45
N CYS A 108 -2.32 -6.33 -5.35
CA CYS A 108 -2.60 -6.39 -6.79
C CYS A 108 -2.46 -7.81 -7.35
N ALA A 109 -1.38 -8.53 -7.01
CA ALA A 109 -1.16 -9.88 -7.52
C ALA A 109 -2.26 -10.86 -7.13
N SER A 110 -2.78 -10.73 -5.90
CA SER A 110 -3.87 -11.57 -5.40
C SER A 110 -5.21 -11.21 -6.06
N PHE A 111 -5.47 -9.92 -6.25
CA PHE A 111 -6.66 -9.42 -6.92
C PHE A 111 -6.70 -9.80 -8.40
N ILE A 112 -5.66 -9.47 -9.16
CA ILE A 112 -5.67 -9.72 -10.60
C ILE A 112 -5.81 -11.22 -10.90
N ALA A 113 -5.28 -12.10 -10.05
CA ALA A 113 -5.41 -13.55 -10.18
C ALA A 113 -6.86 -14.08 -10.14
N THR A 114 -7.83 -13.30 -9.65
CA THR A 114 -9.24 -13.70 -9.69
C THR A 114 -9.90 -13.38 -11.03
N ILE A 115 -9.31 -12.52 -11.85
CA ILE A 115 -9.88 -11.99 -13.09
C ILE A 115 -9.57 -12.93 -14.28
N PRO A 116 -10.57 -13.32 -15.09
CA PRO A 116 -10.33 -13.95 -16.40
C PRO A 116 -9.44 -13.08 -17.28
N TYR A 117 -8.45 -13.70 -17.94
CA TYR A 117 -7.53 -12.95 -18.79
C TYR A 117 -8.23 -12.24 -19.95
N SER A 118 -9.27 -12.86 -20.52
CA SER A 118 -10.10 -12.23 -21.55
C SER A 118 -10.88 -11.02 -21.05
N GLU A 119 -11.28 -10.97 -19.78
CA GLU A 119 -11.95 -9.80 -19.19
C GLU A 119 -10.94 -8.67 -19.00
N TYR A 120 -9.74 -8.99 -18.53
CA TYR A 120 -8.65 -8.03 -18.43
C TYR A 120 -8.26 -7.41 -19.77
N GLU A 121 -8.15 -8.21 -20.84
CA GLU A 121 -7.80 -7.69 -22.18
C GLU A 121 -8.84 -6.73 -22.76
N ASN A 122 -10.09 -6.84 -22.34
CA ASN A 122 -11.19 -5.99 -22.81
C ASN A 122 -11.54 -4.86 -21.82
N ALA A 123 -10.84 -4.78 -20.70
CA ALA A 123 -11.12 -3.79 -19.67
C ALA A 123 -10.56 -2.41 -20.03
N ASP A 124 -11.21 -1.37 -19.51
CA ASP A 124 -10.68 -0.02 -19.59
C ASP A 124 -9.43 0.11 -18.72
N ALA A 125 -8.59 1.09 -19.06
CA ALA A 125 -7.28 1.26 -18.43
C ALA A 125 -7.32 1.47 -16.91
N TYR A 126 -8.47 1.92 -16.37
CA TYR A 126 -8.67 2.25 -14.95
C TYR A 126 -9.50 1.21 -14.18
N THR A 127 -9.96 0.14 -14.85
CA THR A 127 -10.93 -0.80 -14.26
C THR A 127 -10.42 -1.44 -12.97
N TYR A 128 -9.10 -1.58 -12.82
CA TYR A 128 -8.49 -2.31 -11.71
C TYR A 128 -7.65 -1.44 -10.76
N ASP A 129 -7.70 -0.11 -10.89
CA ASP A 129 -6.85 0.83 -10.14
C ASP A 129 -6.98 0.71 -8.62
N GLU A 130 -8.14 0.27 -8.12
CA GLU A 130 -8.39 0.11 -6.68
C GLU A 130 -7.37 -0.82 -6.01
N TYR A 131 -7.02 -1.93 -6.67
CA TYR A 131 -6.06 -2.91 -6.14
C TYR A 131 -4.74 -2.90 -6.90
N CYS A 132 -4.73 -2.32 -8.10
CA CYS A 132 -3.64 -2.40 -9.07
C CYS A 132 -3.31 -1.04 -9.70
N LEU A 133 -3.30 0.04 -8.90
CA LEU A 133 -2.97 1.40 -9.35
C LEU A 133 -1.72 1.48 -10.23
N ASP A 134 -0.72 0.63 -9.94
CA ASP A 134 0.56 0.62 -10.64
C ASP A 134 0.53 0.01 -12.05
N LEU A 135 -0.60 -0.57 -12.47
CA LEU A 135 -0.75 -1.08 -13.83
C LEU A 135 -0.93 0.06 -14.84
N TYR A 136 -1.49 1.19 -14.41
CA TYR A 136 -1.73 2.36 -15.26
C TYR A 136 -0.90 3.59 -14.84
N TYR A 137 -0.26 3.53 -13.67
CA TYR A 137 0.52 4.62 -13.11
C TYR A 137 1.98 4.23 -12.99
N MET A 138 2.91 5.07 -13.47
CA MET A 138 4.35 4.81 -13.33
C MET A 138 4.77 4.99 -11.88
N TYR A 139 4.58 3.93 -11.08
CA TYR A 139 4.67 3.96 -9.62
C TYR A 139 5.93 4.67 -9.12
N TRP A 140 7.08 4.34 -9.69
CA TRP A 140 8.38 4.81 -9.20
C TRP A 140 8.70 6.26 -9.49
N ILE A 141 7.93 6.91 -10.37
CA ILE A 141 8.01 8.36 -10.63
C ILE A 141 6.77 9.10 -10.15
N GLY A 142 5.74 8.37 -9.70
CA GLY A 142 4.50 8.97 -9.23
C GLY A 142 3.84 9.85 -10.30
N SER A 143 3.75 9.37 -11.54
CA SER A 143 3.17 10.13 -12.65
C SER A 143 2.58 9.22 -13.74
N GLN A 144 1.70 9.79 -14.56
CA GLN A 144 1.25 9.23 -15.84
C GLN A 144 2.06 9.80 -17.02
N GLU A 145 2.86 10.85 -16.77
CA GLU A 145 3.70 11.49 -17.76
C GLU A 145 5.18 11.20 -17.50
N GLU A 146 5.90 10.87 -18.57
CA GLU A 146 7.33 10.61 -18.53
C GLU A 146 8.09 11.93 -18.30
N PRO A 147 8.94 12.02 -17.26
CA PRO A 147 9.84 13.15 -17.09
C PRO A 147 10.94 13.14 -18.15
N ASN A 148 11.42 14.33 -18.53
CA ASN A 148 12.54 14.49 -19.45
C ASN A 148 13.83 13.86 -18.92
N SER A 149 14.04 13.96 -17.60
CA SER A 149 15.20 13.37 -16.92
C SER A 149 14.98 13.27 -15.42
N PHE A 150 15.95 12.66 -14.73
CA PHE A 150 16.07 12.72 -13.28
C PHE A 150 17.48 13.14 -12.87
N SER A 151 17.60 13.69 -11.66
CA SER A 151 18.88 14.06 -11.06
C SER A 151 19.02 13.49 -9.66
N VAL A 152 20.27 13.28 -9.24
CA VAL A 152 20.62 12.84 -7.89
C VAL A 152 21.12 14.05 -7.11
N LYS A 153 20.60 14.25 -5.90
CA LYS A 153 21.04 15.33 -4.99
C LYS A 153 21.17 14.82 -3.57
N ASN A 154 21.69 15.69 -2.70
CA ASN A 154 21.71 15.50 -1.24
C ASN A 154 22.27 14.15 -0.77
N LEU A 155 23.31 13.62 -1.43
CA LEU A 155 24.00 12.42 -0.98
C LEU A 155 24.54 12.63 0.44
N LYS A 156 24.18 11.73 1.36
CA LYS A 156 24.59 11.73 2.76
C LYS A 156 25.13 10.35 3.13
N LEU A 157 26.34 10.32 3.67
CA LEU A 157 26.83 9.16 4.40
C LEU A 157 26.29 9.24 5.83
N VAL A 158 25.43 8.29 6.21
CA VAL A 158 24.79 8.25 7.53
C VAL A 158 25.67 7.49 8.52
N SER A 159 26.33 6.43 8.08
CA SER A 159 27.35 5.65 8.79
C SER A 159 28.26 4.95 7.77
N ASP A 160 29.30 4.26 8.22
CA ASP A 160 30.25 3.52 7.36
C ASP A 160 29.55 2.49 6.44
N ASP A 161 28.37 2.03 6.84
CA ASP A 161 27.58 1.02 6.15
C ASP A 161 26.21 1.53 5.68
N LYS A 162 25.88 2.82 5.84
CA LYS A 162 24.58 3.40 5.44
C LYS A 162 24.73 4.73 4.75
N ALA A 163 23.98 4.91 3.67
CA ALA A 163 23.94 6.17 2.95
C ALA A 163 22.52 6.47 2.44
N THR A 164 22.24 7.74 2.17
CA THR A 164 21.04 8.16 1.46
C THR A 164 21.39 9.10 0.32
N LEU A 165 20.52 9.14 -0.69
CA LEU A 165 20.53 10.14 -1.74
C LEU A 165 19.11 10.45 -2.18
N ASP A 166 18.90 11.64 -2.70
CA ASP A 166 17.58 12.10 -3.13
C ASP A 166 17.48 12.05 -4.65
N ILE A 167 16.31 11.66 -5.14
CA ILE A 167 15.96 11.65 -6.55
C ILE A 167 15.00 12.81 -6.83
N TYR A 168 15.30 13.53 -7.89
CA TYR A 168 14.48 14.62 -8.41
C TYR A 168 14.10 14.34 -9.86
N LEU A 169 12.89 14.73 -10.25
CA LEU A 169 12.40 14.63 -11.63
C LEU A 169 12.42 16.00 -12.31
N ASN A 170 12.64 16.02 -13.61
CA ASN A 170 12.60 17.23 -14.42
C ASN A 170 11.63 17.05 -15.60
N TYR A 171 10.60 17.91 -15.66
CA TYR A 171 9.60 17.95 -16.74
C TYR A 171 9.82 19.12 -17.73
N GLY A 172 11.03 19.67 -17.79
CA GLY A 172 11.39 20.84 -18.62
C GLY A 172 11.43 22.16 -17.85
N GLY A 173 11.22 22.11 -16.53
CA GLY A 173 11.29 23.25 -15.61
C GLY A 173 12.32 23.04 -14.51
N GLN A 174 11.94 23.42 -13.28
CA GLN A 174 12.75 23.14 -12.10
C GLN A 174 12.64 21.67 -11.68
N ASP A 175 13.69 21.17 -11.06
CA ASP A 175 13.72 19.82 -10.50
C ASP A 175 12.74 19.68 -9.33
N GLU A 176 11.86 18.69 -9.40
CA GLU A 176 10.90 18.36 -8.37
C GLU A 176 11.38 17.18 -7.51
N ALA A 177 11.34 17.34 -6.19
CA ALA A 177 11.73 16.26 -5.27
C ALA A 177 10.76 15.09 -5.37
N LEU A 178 11.29 13.88 -5.57
CA LEU A 178 10.51 12.65 -5.72
C LEU A 178 10.66 11.75 -4.49
N SER A 179 11.87 11.26 -4.24
CA SER A 179 12.12 10.19 -3.27
C SER A 179 13.50 10.26 -2.64
N GLU A 180 13.63 9.66 -1.46
CA GLU A 180 14.91 9.33 -0.83
C GLU A 180 15.21 7.85 -1.07
N VAL A 181 16.40 7.56 -1.61
CA VAL A 181 16.95 6.22 -1.79
C VAL A 181 17.84 5.91 -0.59
N LYS A 182 17.54 4.82 0.10
CA LYS A 182 18.31 4.33 1.26
C LYS A 182 19.18 3.17 0.84
N LEU A 183 20.46 3.25 1.19
CA LEU A 183 21.47 2.26 0.87
C LEU A 183 22.09 1.67 2.12
N GLU A 184 22.43 0.39 2.04
CA GLU A 184 23.27 -0.31 3.01
C GLU A 184 24.43 -1.03 2.30
N LYS A 185 25.57 -1.12 2.98
CA LYS A 185 26.75 -1.83 2.47
C LYS A 185 26.65 -3.31 2.86
N GLU A 186 26.42 -4.15 1.87
CA GLU A 186 26.31 -5.61 2.02
C GLU A 186 27.48 -6.30 1.33
N ASN A 187 28.30 -7.04 2.09
CA ASN A 187 29.49 -7.73 1.57
C ASN A 187 30.42 -6.80 0.75
N GLY A 188 30.61 -5.58 1.25
CA GLY A 188 31.44 -4.56 0.60
C GLY A 188 30.78 -3.81 -0.57
N LEU A 189 29.55 -4.14 -0.93
CA LEU A 189 28.81 -3.49 -2.03
C LEU A 189 27.66 -2.65 -1.48
N TRP A 190 27.56 -1.40 -1.94
CA TRP A 190 26.41 -0.55 -1.67
C TRP A 190 25.17 -1.07 -2.41
N LYS A 191 24.09 -1.30 -1.67
CA LYS A 191 22.81 -1.74 -2.23
C LYS A 191 21.65 -0.92 -1.72
N ILE A 192 20.71 -0.64 -2.60
CA ILE A 192 19.41 -0.05 -2.31
C ILE A 192 18.61 -1.03 -1.46
N VAL A 193 18.20 -0.58 -0.28
CA VAL A 193 17.35 -1.34 0.64
C VAL A 193 15.92 -0.82 0.68
N LYS A 194 15.71 0.47 0.34
CA LYS A 194 14.40 1.12 0.35
C LYS A 194 14.41 2.38 -0.53
N ILE A 195 13.24 2.73 -1.06
CA ILE A 195 12.98 4.02 -1.72
C ILE A 195 11.70 4.57 -1.10
N ASP A 196 11.78 5.76 -0.51
CA ASP A 196 10.67 6.42 0.19
C ASP A 196 10.28 7.71 -0.53
N PHE A 197 9.01 7.89 -0.88
CA PHE A 197 8.54 9.12 -1.55
C PHE A 197 8.30 10.25 -0.56
N PHE A 198 8.80 11.45 -0.87
CA PHE A 198 8.63 12.62 0.01
C PHE A 198 7.17 13.04 0.21
N LYS A 199 6.32 12.86 -0.82
CA LYS A 199 4.91 13.30 -0.78
C LYS A 199 3.94 12.24 -0.23
N LYS A 200 4.31 10.95 -0.21
CA LYS A 200 3.38 9.84 0.15
C LYS A 200 3.20 9.71 1.67
N GLU A 201 4.26 9.95 2.45
CA GLU A 201 4.21 9.84 3.92
C GLU A 201 3.20 10.82 4.57
N GLN A 202 2.88 11.94 3.92
CA GLN A 202 1.91 12.93 4.44
C GLN A 202 0.44 12.51 4.23
N LYS A 203 0.13 11.67 3.23
CA LYS A 203 -1.23 11.13 3.01
C LYS A 203 -1.50 9.95 3.94
N GLU A 204 -0.56 9.03 4.08
CA GLU A 204 -0.69 7.85 4.94
C GLU A 204 -0.75 8.21 6.44
N GLN A 205 -0.14 9.34 6.85
CA GLN A 205 -0.28 9.83 8.23
C GLN A 205 -1.63 10.49 8.54
N LYS A 206 -2.38 10.95 7.52
CA LYS A 206 -3.69 11.59 7.71
C LYS A 206 -4.87 10.60 7.64
N GLU A 207 -4.69 9.42 7.06
CA GLU A 207 -5.73 8.40 6.90
C GLU A 207 -5.30 7.02 7.39
N LYS A 208 -4.77 6.91 8.62
CA LYS A 208 -4.82 5.62 9.32
C LYS A 208 -6.26 5.34 9.74
N VAL A 209 -7.14 5.07 8.76
CA VAL A 209 -8.41 4.41 9.03
C VAL A 209 -8.05 3.08 9.66
N LYS A 210 -8.52 2.85 10.88
CA LYS A 210 -8.32 1.58 11.58
C LYS A 210 -8.89 0.49 10.67
N GLU A 211 -8.03 -0.38 10.14
CA GLU A 211 -8.47 -1.50 9.31
C GLU A 211 -9.38 -2.39 10.16
N THR A 212 -10.65 -2.45 9.77
CA THR A 212 -11.64 -3.36 10.36
C THR A 212 -12.25 -4.21 9.26
N PHE A 213 -12.66 -5.43 9.61
CA PHE A 213 -13.33 -6.34 8.67
C PHE A 213 -14.74 -5.85 8.26
N GLN A 214 -15.29 -4.83 8.92
CA GLN A 214 -16.62 -4.32 8.65
C GLN A 214 -16.68 -3.61 7.30
N GLY A 215 -17.84 -3.72 6.65
CA GLY A 215 -18.10 -3.10 5.35
C GLY A 215 -18.47 -4.12 4.28
N LYS A 216 -18.41 -3.68 3.03
CA LYS A 216 -18.74 -4.49 1.86
C LYS A 216 -17.48 -5.06 1.24
N TRP A 217 -17.54 -6.35 0.93
CA TRP A 217 -16.47 -7.10 0.27
C TRP A 217 -17.07 -7.89 -0.88
N GLN A 218 -16.30 -8.15 -1.92
CA GLN A 218 -16.77 -8.86 -3.09
C GLN A 218 -15.67 -9.76 -3.66
N ASN A 219 -16.09 -10.87 -4.23
CA ASN A 219 -15.28 -11.63 -5.17
C ASN A 219 -16.19 -12.47 -6.04
N ALA A 220 -15.87 -12.53 -7.33
CA ALA A 220 -16.65 -13.21 -8.36
C ALA A 220 -18.13 -12.81 -8.29
N MET A 221 -19.03 -13.75 -7.98
CA MET A 221 -20.47 -13.47 -7.91
C MET A 221 -20.94 -13.00 -6.53
N VAL A 222 -20.15 -13.17 -5.48
CA VAL A 222 -20.59 -12.96 -4.10
C VAL A 222 -20.21 -11.58 -3.58
N THR A 223 -21.18 -10.90 -2.97
CA THR A 223 -20.95 -9.72 -2.12
C THR A 223 -21.20 -10.08 -0.65
N LEU A 224 -20.26 -9.73 0.22
CA LEU A 224 -20.36 -9.85 1.67
C LEU A 224 -20.61 -8.46 2.26
N SER A 225 -21.72 -8.28 2.95
CA SER A 225 -21.98 -7.08 3.77
C SER A 225 -21.81 -7.44 5.24
N ILE A 226 -20.73 -6.98 5.86
CA ILE A 226 -20.28 -7.43 7.20
C ILE A 226 -20.50 -6.33 8.23
N GLY A 227 -21.37 -6.60 9.20
CA GLY A 227 -21.61 -5.78 10.39
C GLY A 227 -20.86 -6.29 11.62
N GLU A 228 -21.23 -5.79 12.80
CA GLU A 228 -20.63 -6.22 14.07
C GLU A 228 -20.97 -7.66 14.46
N THR A 229 -22.21 -8.07 14.20
CA THR A 229 -22.76 -9.35 14.67
C THR A 229 -23.36 -10.20 13.57
N SER A 230 -23.43 -9.69 12.35
CA SER A 230 -24.02 -10.38 11.21
C SER A 230 -23.22 -10.16 9.93
N LEU A 231 -23.32 -11.14 9.05
CA LEU A 231 -22.78 -11.15 7.70
C LEU A 231 -23.94 -11.44 6.76
N ALA A 232 -24.24 -10.52 5.85
CA ALA A 232 -25.10 -10.81 4.71
C ALA A 232 -24.22 -11.33 3.56
N PHE A 233 -24.55 -12.51 3.06
CA PHE A 233 -23.86 -13.22 2.01
C PHE A 233 -24.78 -13.21 0.78
N GLU A 234 -24.53 -12.26 -0.11
CA GLU A 234 -25.35 -11.98 -1.29
C GLU A 234 -24.76 -12.76 -2.49
N TYR A 235 -25.50 -13.73 -3.02
CA TYR A 235 -25.04 -14.61 -4.11
C TYR A 235 -25.22 -13.96 -5.48
N HIS A 236 -26.38 -13.34 -5.65
CA HIS A 236 -26.82 -12.52 -6.78
C HIS A 236 -28.04 -11.75 -6.26
N GLY A 237 -28.53 -10.74 -6.99
CA GLY A 237 -29.59 -9.83 -6.51
C GLY A 237 -30.97 -10.44 -6.19
N GLN A 238 -31.08 -11.76 -6.03
CA GLN A 238 -32.32 -12.48 -5.69
C GLN A 238 -32.16 -13.49 -4.54
N CYS A 239 -30.97 -13.59 -3.94
CA CYS A 239 -30.72 -14.53 -2.86
C CYS A 239 -29.63 -14.04 -1.90
N VAL A 240 -30.01 -13.85 -0.63
CA VAL A 240 -29.15 -13.40 0.45
C VAL A 240 -29.27 -14.35 1.63
N TYR A 241 -28.14 -14.76 2.18
CA TYR A 241 -28.07 -15.52 3.41
C TYR A 241 -27.52 -14.65 4.52
N PHE A 242 -28.10 -14.75 5.71
CA PHE A 242 -27.63 -14.05 6.89
C PHE A 242 -26.97 -15.04 7.85
N TYR A 243 -25.74 -14.74 8.20
CA TYR A 243 -24.94 -15.56 9.11
C TYR A 243 -24.53 -14.75 10.34
N PRO A 244 -24.66 -15.30 11.56
CA PRO A 244 -24.09 -14.67 12.73
C PRO A 244 -22.56 -14.60 12.63
N VAL A 245 -22.00 -13.49 13.12
CA VAL A 245 -20.57 -13.26 13.19
C VAL A 245 -20.09 -13.37 14.62
N ARG A 246 -19.06 -14.18 14.84
CA ARG A 246 -18.31 -14.22 16.09
C ARG A 246 -17.02 -13.42 15.92
N LYS A 247 -16.99 -12.19 16.43
CA LYS A 247 -15.80 -11.34 16.41
C LYS A 247 -14.69 -11.95 17.28
N ILE A 248 -13.48 -12.07 16.72
CA ILE A 248 -12.27 -12.51 17.44
C ILE A 248 -11.38 -11.28 17.73
N SER A 249 -11.19 -10.41 16.75
CA SER A 249 -10.45 -9.15 16.86
C SER A 249 -11.02 -8.11 15.90
N ASP A 250 -10.40 -6.95 15.73
CA ASP A 250 -10.83 -5.98 14.70
C ASP A 250 -10.56 -6.45 13.26
N THR A 251 -9.67 -7.42 13.09
CA THR A 251 -9.26 -7.96 11.78
C THR A 251 -9.63 -9.43 11.61
N GLU A 252 -10.20 -10.08 12.62
CA GLU A 252 -10.57 -11.50 12.55
C GLU A 252 -11.98 -11.74 13.09
N PHE A 253 -12.72 -12.61 12.39
CA PHE A 253 -14.02 -13.09 12.84
C PHE A 253 -14.32 -14.48 12.31
N GLU A 254 -15.34 -15.14 12.84
CA GLU A 254 -15.88 -16.37 12.28
C GLU A 254 -17.31 -16.18 11.81
N MET A 255 -17.61 -16.73 10.63
CA MET A 255 -18.97 -16.92 10.18
C MET A 255 -19.52 -18.18 10.82
N ILE A 256 -20.62 -18.03 11.56
CA ILE A 256 -21.34 -19.14 12.17
C ILE A 256 -22.39 -19.64 11.19
N TRP A 257 -22.40 -20.95 10.92
CA TRP A 257 -23.34 -21.55 9.99
C TRP A 257 -24.78 -21.41 10.50
N ALA A 258 -25.66 -20.88 9.66
CA ALA A 258 -27.06 -20.66 9.95
C ALA A 258 -27.90 -20.91 8.68
N ARG A 259 -29.22 -20.93 8.82
CA ARG A 259 -30.17 -21.14 7.71
C ARG A 259 -31.13 -19.95 7.53
N GLU A 260 -30.75 -18.78 8.01
CA GLU A 260 -31.54 -17.57 7.79
C GLU A 260 -31.28 -17.07 6.36
N MET A 261 -32.30 -17.19 5.50
CA MET A 261 -32.20 -16.86 4.08
C MET A 261 -33.38 -16.04 3.61
N ASP A 262 -33.10 -15.07 2.75
CA ASP A 262 -34.08 -14.39 1.91
C ASP A 262 -33.74 -14.72 0.44
N CYS A 263 -34.31 -15.82 -0.05
CA CYS A 263 -34.01 -16.37 -1.36
C CYS A 263 -35.27 -16.83 -2.08
N LYS A 264 -35.34 -16.53 -3.38
CA LYS A 264 -36.41 -17.03 -4.26
C LYS A 264 -36.23 -18.50 -4.67
N PHE A 265 -35.06 -19.08 -4.41
CA PHE A 265 -34.73 -20.47 -4.75
C PHE A 265 -33.71 -21.06 -3.79
N ASP A 266 -33.68 -22.39 -3.69
CA ASP A 266 -32.67 -23.13 -2.93
C ASP A 266 -31.32 -23.05 -3.66
N ASN A 267 -30.28 -22.61 -2.95
CA ASN A 267 -28.93 -22.50 -3.49
C ASN A 267 -28.08 -23.75 -3.20
N GLY A 268 -28.65 -24.82 -2.64
CA GLY A 268 -27.95 -26.08 -2.40
C GLY A 268 -27.08 -26.09 -1.15
N THR A 269 -27.10 -25.05 -0.31
CA THR A 269 -26.37 -25.02 0.98
C THR A 269 -26.84 -26.07 1.98
N GLY A 270 -28.02 -26.66 1.78
CA GLY A 270 -28.54 -27.78 2.57
C GLY A 270 -28.00 -29.16 2.16
N ASN A 271 -27.28 -29.28 1.05
CA ASN A 271 -26.86 -30.57 0.50
C ASN A 271 -25.73 -31.20 1.33
N SER A 272 -25.79 -32.52 1.57
CA SER A 272 -24.73 -33.26 2.27
C SER A 272 -23.65 -33.78 1.33
N PHE A 273 -23.91 -33.84 0.03
CA PHE A 273 -23.03 -34.43 -0.99
C PHE A 273 -22.60 -35.87 -0.66
N GLY A 274 -23.48 -36.63 0.02
CA GLY A 274 -23.20 -37.99 0.47
C GLY A 274 -22.16 -38.10 1.60
N LEU A 275 -21.75 -36.97 2.20
CA LEU A 275 -20.81 -36.96 3.32
C LEU A 275 -21.49 -37.40 4.61
N LEU A 276 -20.91 -38.41 5.28
CA LEU A 276 -21.36 -38.89 6.59
C LEU A 276 -20.84 -38.03 7.76
N LYS A 277 -19.76 -37.28 7.53
CA LYS A 277 -19.12 -36.35 8.48
C LYS A 277 -18.57 -35.16 7.71
N GLY A 278 -18.41 -34.02 8.39
CA GLY A 278 -17.89 -32.80 7.75
C GLY A 278 -18.92 -32.07 6.89
N VAL A 279 -20.21 -32.25 7.20
CA VAL A 279 -21.30 -31.39 6.70
C VAL A 279 -21.45 -30.21 7.67
N PRO A 280 -21.64 -28.97 7.19
CA PRO A 280 -21.88 -27.81 8.03
C PRO A 280 -23.04 -27.99 9.00
N GLU A 281 -22.79 -27.70 10.26
CA GLU A 281 -23.77 -27.84 11.35
C GLU A 281 -24.24 -26.46 11.82
N ILE A 282 -25.56 -26.29 11.97
CA ILE A 282 -26.15 -25.04 12.45
C ILE A 282 -25.53 -24.66 13.81
N GLY A 283 -25.12 -23.40 13.94
CA GLY A 283 -24.50 -22.86 15.14
C GLY A 283 -23.00 -23.18 15.30
N LYS A 284 -22.39 -23.92 14.37
CA LYS A 284 -20.95 -24.18 14.35
C LYS A 284 -20.22 -23.17 13.45
N PRO A 285 -18.95 -22.83 13.75
CA PRO A 285 -18.13 -22.03 12.86
C PRO A 285 -17.97 -22.72 11.50
N PHE A 286 -18.25 -21.99 10.42
CA PHE A 286 -18.08 -22.49 9.04
C PHE A 286 -16.77 -22.03 8.41
N ALA A 287 -16.41 -20.77 8.63
CA ALA A 287 -15.17 -20.19 8.15
C ALA A 287 -14.62 -19.17 9.14
N LYS A 288 -13.29 -19.10 9.23
CA LYS A 288 -12.57 -17.98 9.86
C LYS A 288 -12.17 -17.00 8.77
N PHE A 289 -12.49 -15.73 8.98
CA PHE A 289 -12.08 -14.63 8.12
C PHE A 289 -10.97 -13.83 8.79
N SER A 290 -9.95 -13.46 8.01
CA SER A 290 -8.81 -12.66 8.47
C SER A 290 -8.50 -11.54 7.48
N LEU A 291 -8.50 -10.31 7.95
CA LEU A 291 -8.15 -9.11 7.18
C LEU A 291 -6.65 -8.87 7.26
N LYS A 292 -6.01 -8.80 6.10
CA LYS A 292 -4.60 -8.40 5.97
C LYS A 292 -4.39 -7.70 4.64
N ASP A 293 -3.70 -6.56 4.66
CA ASP A 293 -3.36 -5.77 3.46
C ASP A 293 -4.62 -5.42 2.64
N ASN A 294 -5.70 -5.00 3.33
CA ASN A 294 -7.02 -4.72 2.77
C ASN A 294 -7.66 -5.88 1.96
N ILE A 295 -7.25 -7.13 2.20
CA ILE A 295 -7.85 -8.34 1.63
C ILE A 295 -8.42 -9.19 2.76
N LEU A 296 -9.69 -9.57 2.63
CA LEU A 296 -10.36 -10.45 3.58
C LEU A 296 -10.20 -11.91 3.11
N LYS A 297 -9.47 -12.72 3.87
CA LYS A 297 -9.22 -14.12 3.54
C LYS A 297 -10.12 -15.04 4.32
N ALA A 298 -10.70 -16.04 3.68
CA ALA A 298 -11.54 -17.07 4.28
C ALA A 298 -10.80 -18.41 4.38
N ASP A 299 -10.72 -18.97 5.59
CA ASP A 299 -10.32 -20.37 5.82
C ASP A 299 -11.54 -21.18 6.26
N PHE A 300 -11.96 -22.11 5.41
CA PHE A 300 -13.15 -22.92 5.62
C PHE A 300 -12.84 -24.13 6.50
N TYR A 301 -13.63 -24.33 7.56
CA TYR A 301 -13.51 -25.52 8.42
C TYR A 301 -14.00 -26.80 7.73
N TYR A 302 -14.95 -26.66 6.80
CA TYR A 302 -15.58 -27.77 6.07
C TYR A 302 -15.04 -27.92 4.64
N LYS A 303 -13.71 -28.05 4.48
CA LYS A 303 -13.01 -28.01 3.17
C LYS A 303 -13.57 -28.98 2.11
N THR A 304 -13.86 -30.22 2.51
CA THR A 304 -14.44 -31.23 1.59
C THR A 304 -15.83 -30.84 1.11
N TRP A 305 -16.66 -30.31 2.01
CA TRP A 305 -18.00 -29.86 1.67
C TRP A 305 -17.96 -28.66 0.72
N VAL A 306 -17.11 -27.67 1.01
CA VAL A 306 -16.91 -26.48 0.15
C VAL A 306 -16.45 -26.89 -1.24
N ARG A 307 -15.50 -27.83 -1.34
CA ARG A 307 -15.06 -28.38 -2.63
C ARG A 307 -16.21 -29.03 -3.40
N ASN A 308 -16.97 -29.92 -2.76
CA ASN A 308 -18.09 -30.61 -3.40
C ASN A 308 -19.18 -29.61 -3.85
N TYR A 309 -19.47 -28.59 -3.04
CA TYR A 309 -20.40 -27.51 -3.41
C TYR A 309 -19.92 -26.77 -4.66
N THR A 310 -18.65 -26.36 -4.69
CA THR A 310 -18.05 -25.63 -5.82
C THR A 310 -18.06 -26.47 -7.11
N GLU A 311 -17.87 -27.78 -7.01
CA GLU A 311 -17.84 -28.70 -8.16
C GLU A 311 -19.24 -29.06 -8.68
N GLN A 312 -20.24 -29.18 -7.79
CA GLN A 312 -21.54 -29.79 -8.12
C GLN A 312 -22.70 -28.79 -8.14
N VAL A 313 -22.58 -27.66 -7.45
CA VAL A 313 -23.67 -26.70 -7.28
C VAL A 313 -23.37 -25.42 -8.04
N GLN A 314 -22.37 -24.67 -7.59
CA GLN A 314 -22.05 -23.38 -8.19
C GLN A 314 -20.60 -23.00 -7.88
N LYS A 315 -19.84 -22.78 -8.95
CA LYS A 315 -18.48 -22.26 -8.85
C LYS A 315 -18.50 -20.82 -8.32
N ASP A 316 -17.42 -20.43 -7.63
CA ASP A 316 -17.14 -19.04 -7.24
C ASP A 316 -18.08 -18.44 -6.18
N VAL A 317 -18.79 -19.29 -5.41
CA VAL A 317 -19.56 -18.88 -4.22
C VAL A 317 -18.66 -18.75 -2.99
N PHE A 318 -18.03 -19.85 -2.59
CA PHE A 318 -17.16 -19.90 -1.41
C PHE A 318 -15.72 -19.71 -1.87
N THR A 319 -15.28 -18.47 -1.96
CA THR A 319 -13.93 -18.10 -2.41
C THR A 319 -13.02 -17.85 -1.20
N GLU A 320 -11.72 -18.02 -1.40
CA GLU A 320 -10.72 -17.87 -0.32
C GLU A 320 -10.37 -16.42 -0.02
N MET A 321 -10.70 -15.48 -0.92
CA MET A 321 -10.32 -14.06 -0.82
C MET A 321 -11.49 -13.17 -1.23
N TYR A 322 -11.68 -12.08 -0.53
CA TYR A 322 -12.65 -11.04 -0.84
C TYR A 322 -11.98 -9.68 -0.78
N PHE A 323 -12.38 -8.81 -1.70
CA PHE A 323 -11.82 -7.49 -1.91
C PHE A 323 -12.87 -6.46 -1.51
N ARG A 324 -12.46 -5.42 -0.78
CA ARG A 324 -13.36 -4.35 -0.37
C ARG A 324 -14.08 -3.75 -1.58
N LYS A 325 -15.36 -3.46 -1.42
CA LYS A 325 -16.21 -2.81 -2.42
C LYS A 325 -16.46 -1.38 -1.94
N ASN A 326 -15.97 -0.40 -2.70
CA ASN A 326 -16.27 1.00 -2.41
C ASN A 326 -17.72 1.34 -2.78
N GLU A 327 -18.41 2.10 -1.93
CA GLU A 327 -19.79 2.54 -2.16
C GLU A 327 -19.90 3.73 -3.13
N ASN A 328 -18.78 4.20 -3.69
CA ASN A 328 -18.69 5.42 -4.50
C ASN A 328 -18.57 5.19 -6.02
N ASN A 329 -18.69 3.96 -6.50
CA ASN A 329 -18.75 3.65 -7.94
C ASN A 329 -20.03 2.90 -8.31
#